data_AF-A0A820MD88-F1
#
_entry.id   AF-A0A820MD88-F1
#
_cell.length_a   1.000
_cell.length_b   1.000
_cell.length_c   1.000
_cell.angle_alpha   90.00
_cell.angle_beta   90.00
_cell.angle_gamma   90.00
#
_symmetry.space_group_name_H-M   'P 1'
#
loop_
_entity.id
_entity.type
_entity.pdbx_description
1 polymer ?
#
loop_
_entity_poly.entity_id
_entity_poly.type
_entity_poly.pdbx_seq_one_letter_code
_entity_poly.pdbx_strand_id
1 'polypeptide(L)'
;MSGSGLDLTYIRDSPQFDSLIWIGYAGQSDGLAISNVVFDQYNPGRRLPIAMYSASYVDNVSMFDMQMISSSTNPDRTYKFYTGKAVYKFGSGLSYTAFLYSWNNDSILVRLFRVNVTNTGEISGDDVVLAFVRSRNATMNGEISPIKQLFGFERVSLAVNQSKDVFFPLTVQHLLTIARDGTKWLRPGSYDILIGEQHMHTLKLYGQSIQWASKRHVFSSNENI
;
A
#
# COMPACT_ATOMS: atom_id res chain seq x y z
N MET A 1 -1.02 9.35 -20.40
CA MET A 1 0.30 9.45 -19.71
C MET A 1 0.27 10.63 -18.78
N SER A 2 0.77 10.50 -17.55
CA SER A 2 0.81 11.58 -16.57
C SER A 2 1.72 11.20 -15.40
N GLY A 3 2.35 12.18 -14.74
CA GLY A 3 3.05 11.93 -13.47
C GLY A 3 2.10 11.83 -12.28
N SER A 4 1.04 12.63 -12.29
CA SER A 4 -0.01 12.66 -11.26
C SER A 4 -1.22 11.81 -11.62
N GLY A 5 -2.09 11.59 -10.62
CA GLY A 5 -3.39 10.97 -10.84
C GLY A 5 -4.32 11.89 -11.62
N LEU A 6 -5.09 11.31 -12.53
CA LEU A 6 -6.17 11.98 -13.26
C LEU A 6 -7.50 11.33 -12.85
N ASP A 7 -8.59 12.10 -12.88
CA ASP A 7 -9.92 11.51 -12.73
C ASP A 7 -10.30 10.79 -14.03
N LEU A 8 -10.18 9.46 -13.99
CA LEU A 8 -10.47 8.57 -15.11
C LEU A 8 -11.81 7.84 -14.92
N THR A 9 -12.72 8.38 -14.09
CA THR A 9 -14.04 7.80 -13.84
C THR A 9 -14.80 7.55 -15.15
N TYR A 10 -14.72 8.48 -16.11
CA TYR A 10 -15.39 8.34 -17.41
C TYR A 10 -14.83 7.21 -18.27
N ILE A 11 -13.56 6.82 -18.10
CA ILE A 11 -12.97 5.65 -18.78
C ILE A 11 -13.38 4.39 -18.03
N ARG A 12 -13.19 4.37 -16.71
CA ARG A 12 -13.44 3.21 -15.86
C ARG A 12 -14.88 2.71 -15.95
N ASP A 13 -15.85 3.63 -16.00
CA ASP A 13 -17.27 3.30 -15.95
C ASP A 13 -17.92 3.21 -17.35
N SER A 14 -17.16 3.46 -18.41
CA SER A 14 -17.66 3.40 -19.79
C SER A 14 -17.38 2.03 -20.42
N PRO A 15 -18.38 1.38 -21.03
CA PRO A 15 -18.18 0.11 -21.73
C PRO A 15 -17.43 0.26 -23.06
N GLN A 16 -17.12 1.49 -23.50
CA GLN A 16 -16.38 1.73 -24.74
C GLN A 16 -14.86 1.49 -24.61
N PHE A 17 -14.36 1.34 -23.39
CA PHE A 17 -12.93 1.15 -23.13
C PHE A 17 -12.70 -0.22 -22.47
N ASP A 18 -12.04 -1.13 -23.19
CA ASP A 18 -11.75 -2.48 -22.69
C ASP A 18 -10.55 -2.52 -21.74
N SER A 19 -9.59 -1.60 -21.92
CA SER A 19 -8.35 -1.60 -21.15
C SER A 19 -7.81 -0.19 -20.93
N LEU A 20 -7.05 -0.03 -19.84
CA LEU A 20 -6.38 1.20 -19.46
C LEU A 20 -4.97 0.88 -18.97
N ILE A 21 -3.97 1.58 -19.50
CA ILE A 21 -2.57 1.46 -19.07
C ILE A 21 -2.06 2.82 -18.61
N TRP A 22 -1.56 2.89 -17.38
CA TRP A 22 -0.87 4.06 -16.85
C TRP A 22 0.64 3.81 -16.83
N ILE A 23 1.38 4.58 -17.61
CA ILE A 23 2.83 4.38 -17.83
C ILE A 23 3.72 5.47 -17.21
N GLY A 24 3.13 6.44 -16.50
CA GLY A 24 3.90 7.58 -15.98
C GLY A 24 4.61 8.36 -17.09
N TYR A 25 5.92 8.58 -16.89
CA TYR A 25 6.87 9.07 -17.90
C TYR A 25 7.95 8.01 -18.12
N ALA A 26 7.88 7.27 -19.23
CA ALA A 26 8.68 6.07 -19.47
C ALA A 26 10.02 6.31 -20.23
N GLY A 27 10.36 7.57 -20.52
CA GLY A 27 11.63 7.95 -21.14
C GLY A 27 11.72 7.59 -22.63
N GLN A 28 12.94 7.56 -23.17
CA GLN A 28 13.22 7.48 -24.62
C GLN A 28 12.76 6.19 -25.32
N SER A 29 12.46 5.13 -24.57
CA SER A 29 12.05 3.83 -25.11
C SER A 29 10.60 3.49 -24.75
N ASP A 30 9.77 4.51 -24.51
CA ASP A 30 8.36 4.35 -24.10
C ASP A 30 7.53 3.58 -25.14
N GLY A 31 7.65 3.91 -26.43
CA GLY A 31 6.91 3.24 -27.50
C GLY A 31 7.19 1.74 -27.55
N LEU A 32 8.45 1.34 -27.36
CA LEU A 32 8.85 -0.06 -27.29
C LEU A 32 8.32 -0.74 -26.02
N ALA A 33 8.37 -0.06 -24.87
CA ALA A 33 7.84 -0.60 -23.62
C ALA A 33 6.32 -0.81 -23.68
N ILE A 34 5.58 0.13 -24.26
CA ILE A 34 4.13 0.03 -24.45
C ILE A 34 3.81 -1.07 -25.45
N SER A 35 4.51 -1.13 -26.59
CA SER A 35 4.26 -2.17 -27.60
C SER A 35 4.46 -3.56 -27.02
N ASN A 36 5.51 -3.76 -26.22
CA ASN A 36 5.78 -5.06 -25.62
C ASN A 36 4.65 -5.49 -24.66
N VAL A 37 4.05 -4.55 -23.92
CA VAL A 37 2.89 -4.84 -23.08
C VAL A 37 1.67 -5.16 -23.94
N VAL A 38 1.31 -4.28 -24.88
CA VAL A 38 0.09 -4.42 -25.70
C VAL A 38 0.10 -5.68 -26.57
N PHE A 39 1.27 -6.08 -27.08
CA PHE A 39 1.44 -7.26 -27.92
C PHE A 39 1.87 -8.52 -27.14
N ASP A 40 1.62 -8.55 -25.82
CA ASP A 40 1.86 -9.71 -24.95
C ASP A 40 3.31 -10.25 -24.96
N GLN A 41 4.28 -9.38 -25.30
CA GLN A 41 5.70 -9.69 -25.20
C GLN A 41 6.23 -9.44 -23.77
N TYR A 42 5.45 -8.75 -22.94
CA TYR A 42 5.74 -8.49 -21.53
C TYR A 42 4.46 -8.40 -20.70
N ASN A 43 4.36 -9.24 -19.68
CA ASN A 43 3.26 -9.20 -18.72
C ASN A 43 3.45 -8.05 -17.71
N PRO A 44 2.53 -7.06 -17.62
CA PRO A 44 2.64 -5.97 -16.67
C PRO A 44 2.41 -6.46 -15.22
N GLY A 45 3.41 -6.30 -14.36
CA GLY A 45 3.32 -6.65 -12.93
C GLY A 45 3.27 -5.47 -11.96
N ARG A 46 3.22 -4.24 -12.47
CA ARG A 46 3.40 -3.02 -11.67
C ARG A 46 2.09 -2.56 -11.04
N ARG A 47 2.19 -1.90 -9.89
CA ARG A 47 1.05 -1.34 -9.16
C ARG A 47 1.20 0.15 -8.93
N LEU A 48 0.08 0.86 -8.82
CA LEU A 48 0.04 2.31 -8.67
C LEU A 48 0.73 2.76 -7.37
N PRO A 49 1.72 3.67 -7.44
CA PRO A 49 2.39 4.23 -6.27
C PRO A 49 1.62 5.40 -5.63
N ILE A 50 0.49 5.81 -6.23
CA ILE A 50 -0.39 6.89 -5.76
C ILE A 50 -1.84 6.45 -5.84
N ALA A 51 -2.71 7.05 -5.02
CA ALA A 51 -4.15 6.93 -5.20
C ALA A 51 -4.63 7.95 -6.25
N MET A 52 -5.52 7.54 -7.15
CA MET A 52 -6.18 8.45 -8.10
C MET A 52 -7.54 8.85 -7.54
N TYR A 53 -7.76 10.14 -7.36
CA TYR A 53 -8.98 10.70 -6.76
C TYR A 53 -9.96 11.18 -7.83
N SER A 54 -11.24 11.32 -7.44
CA SER A 54 -12.22 12.04 -8.27
C SER A 54 -11.85 13.52 -8.33
N ALA A 55 -12.29 14.22 -9.39
CA ALA A 55 -12.03 15.65 -9.57
C ALA A 55 -12.53 16.46 -8.38
N SER A 56 -13.70 16.11 -7.84
CA SER A 56 -14.29 16.76 -6.65
C SER A 56 -13.42 16.71 -5.40
N TYR A 57 -12.41 15.83 -5.32
CA TYR A 57 -11.52 15.77 -4.17
C TYR A 57 -10.71 17.06 -4.00
N VAL A 58 -10.23 17.66 -5.10
CA VAL A 58 -9.42 18.89 -5.02
C VAL A 58 -10.26 20.12 -4.67
N ASP A 59 -11.57 20.07 -4.91
CA ASP A 59 -12.51 21.14 -4.51
C ASP A 59 -12.77 21.10 -2.99
N ASN A 60 -12.63 19.93 -2.37
CA ASN A 60 -12.89 19.72 -0.94
C ASN A 60 -11.63 19.78 -0.07
N VAL A 61 -10.44 19.79 -0.67
CA VAL A 61 -9.16 19.74 0.04
C VAL A 61 -8.26 20.86 -0.47
N SER A 62 -8.12 21.93 0.30
CA SER A 62 -7.15 22.98 0.00
C SER A 62 -5.74 22.39 -0.11
N MET A 63 -4.99 22.71 -1.16
CA MET A 63 -3.60 22.25 -1.30
C MET A 63 -2.68 22.78 -0.17
N PHE A 64 -3.08 23.85 0.53
CA PHE A 64 -2.34 24.42 1.65
C PHE A 64 -2.64 23.75 3.00
N ASP A 65 -3.69 22.91 3.08
CA ASP A 65 -4.00 22.18 4.31
C ASP A 65 -3.12 20.94 4.46
N MET A 66 -2.10 21.01 5.31
CA MET A 66 -1.18 19.88 5.52
C MET A 66 -1.75 18.76 6.41
N GLN A 67 -2.98 18.90 6.91
CA GLN A 67 -3.61 17.85 7.71
C GLN A 67 -3.85 16.60 6.86
N MET A 68 -3.43 15.46 7.38
CA MET A 68 -3.58 14.16 6.70
C MET A 68 -4.90 13.48 7.02
N ILE A 69 -5.51 13.87 8.14
CA ILE A 69 -6.72 13.32 8.71
C ILE A 69 -7.80 14.40 8.62
N SER A 70 -9.04 13.96 8.57
CA SER A 70 -10.19 14.79 8.30
C SER A 70 -10.36 15.93 9.30
N SER A 71 -10.81 17.06 8.75
CA SER A 71 -11.13 18.29 9.46
C SER A 71 -12.36 18.91 8.81
N SER A 72 -12.81 20.08 9.27
CA SER A 72 -13.95 20.79 8.67
C SER A 72 -13.74 21.13 7.19
N THR A 73 -12.51 21.06 6.68
CA THR A 73 -12.14 21.42 5.31
C THR A 73 -11.32 20.34 4.61
N ASN A 74 -11.36 19.09 5.10
CA ASN A 74 -10.47 18.03 4.62
C ASN A 74 -11.13 16.64 4.75
N PRO A 75 -11.46 15.95 3.66
CA PRO A 75 -11.95 14.56 3.65
C PRO A 75 -10.87 13.46 3.85
N ASP A 76 -9.78 13.75 4.57
CA ASP A 76 -8.59 12.91 4.73
C ASP A 76 -7.71 12.83 3.46
N ARG A 77 -6.40 12.55 3.64
CA ARG A 77 -5.42 12.45 2.55
C ARG A 77 -4.78 11.07 2.46
N THR A 78 -4.31 10.73 1.25
CA THR A 78 -3.57 9.50 0.91
C THR A 78 -4.36 8.21 1.14
N TYR A 79 -3.83 7.08 0.68
CA TYR A 79 -4.43 5.77 0.93
C TYR A 79 -4.47 5.38 2.42
N LYS A 80 -3.69 6.07 3.28
CA LYS A 80 -3.63 5.79 4.71
C LYS A 80 -4.87 6.27 5.45
N PHE A 81 -5.48 7.38 5.02
CA PHE A 81 -6.56 8.01 5.77
C PHE A 81 -7.81 8.29 4.92
N TYR A 82 -7.67 8.43 3.60
CA TYR A 82 -8.80 8.72 2.72
C TYR A 82 -9.90 7.66 2.81
N THR A 83 -11.03 8.06 3.39
CA THR A 83 -12.22 7.23 3.58
C THR A 83 -13.18 7.27 2.38
N GLY A 84 -13.01 8.24 1.48
CA GLY A 84 -13.78 8.36 0.25
C GLY A 84 -13.43 7.30 -0.80
N LYS A 85 -14.16 7.33 -1.92
CA LYS A 85 -13.96 6.39 -3.03
C LYS A 85 -12.88 6.90 -3.98
N ALA A 86 -11.70 6.28 -3.95
CA ALA A 86 -10.68 6.51 -4.96
C ALA A 86 -11.12 5.93 -6.32
N VAL A 87 -10.74 6.59 -7.42
CA VAL A 87 -10.98 6.09 -8.78
C VAL A 87 -10.19 4.80 -9.00
N TYR A 88 -8.89 4.85 -8.68
CA TYR A 88 -7.99 3.71 -8.54
C TYR A 88 -7.23 3.85 -7.24
N LYS A 89 -7.13 2.76 -6.46
CA LYS A 89 -6.50 2.77 -5.15
C LYS A 89 -4.98 2.72 -5.28
N PHE A 90 -4.28 3.19 -4.25
CA PHE A 90 -2.86 2.90 -4.10
C PHE A 90 -2.65 1.38 -4.10
N GLY A 91 -1.66 0.92 -4.87
CA GLY A 91 -1.39 -0.50 -5.04
C GLY A 91 -2.37 -1.23 -5.97
N SER A 92 -3.26 -0.53 -6.69
CA SER A 92 -4.00 -1.14 -7.80
C SER A 92 -3.09 -1.40 -8.99
N GLY A 93 -3.22 -2.57 -9.59
CA GLY A 93 -2.48 -3.01 -10.77
C GLY A 93 -2.96 -4.40 -11.14
N LEU A 94 -3.07 -4.65 -12.44
CA LEU A 94 -3.45 -5.96 -12.98
C LEU A 94 -2.24 -6.56 -13.67
N SER A 95 -2.25 -7.88 -13.74
CA SER A 95 -1.34 -8.69 -14.55
C SER A 95 -2.18 -9.51 -15.52
N TYR A 96 -1.57 -9.92 -16.63
CA TYR A 96 -2.18 -10.84 -17.60
C TYR A 96 -2.30 -12.27 -17.06
N THR A 97 -1.68 -12.55 -15.91
CA THR A 97 -1.83 -13.80 -15.15
C THR A 97 -2.38 -13.56 -13.74
N ALA A 98 -2.93 -14.61 -13.13
CA ALA A 98 -3.43 -14.61 -11.76
C ALA A 98 -2.36 -15.13 -10.79
N PHE A 99 -2.29 -14.54 -9.60
CA PHE A 99 -1.41 -14.97 -8.52
C PHE A 99 -2.23 -15.37 -7.29
N LEU A 100 -1.94 -16.55 -6.75
CA LEU A 100 -2.50 -17.02 -5.49
C LEU A 100 -1.51 -16.72 -4.35
N TYR A 101 -1.99 -16.04 -3.32
CA TYR A 101 -1.27 -15.85 -2.08
C TYR A 101 -1.78 -16.85 -1.04
N SER A 102 -0.88 -17.71 -0.57
CA SER A 102 -1.17 -18.61 0.54
C SER A 102 -0.22 -18.35 1.70
N TRP A 103 -0.75 -18.50 2.90
CA TRP A 103 -0.01 -18.41 4.15
C TRP A 103 -0.09 -19.75 4.86
N ASN A 104 1.06 -20.32 5.19
CA ASN A 104 1.13 -21.54 6.00
C ASN A 104 1.36 -21.15 7.47
N ASN A 105 0.53 -21.69 8.37
CA ASN A 105 0.37 -21.33 9.78
C ASN A 105 1.58 -21.74 10.66
N ASP A 106 2.68 -22.16 10.04
CA ASP A 106 3.87 -22.64 10.69
C ASP A 106 4.68 -21.47 11.26
N SER A 107 4.27 -21.06 12.45
CA SER A 107 5.00 -20.20 13.38
C SER A 107 5.37 -18.82 12.85
N ILE A 108 4.71 -17.80 13.41
CA ILE A 108 5.35 -16.47 13.51
C ILE A 108 6.59 -16.68 14.37
N LEU A 109 7.72 -17.04 13.74
CA LEU A 109 9.03 -16.80 14.30
C LEU A 109 9.10 -15.30 14.44
N VAL A 110 8.84 -14.84 15.66
CA VAL A 110 8.80 -13.45 16.11
C VAL A 110 9.57 -12.58 15.11
N ARG A 111 8.85 -11.90 14.20
CA ARG A 111 9.31 -10.92 13.18
C ARG A 111 9.23 -11.28 11.69
N LEU A 112 8.93 -12.49 11.22
CA LEU A 112 8.93 -12.78 9.76
C LEU A 112 7.62 -13.39 9.23
N PHE A 113 6.96 -12.70 8.29
CA PHE A 113 5.77 -13.19 7.59
C PHE A 113 6.17 -13.83 6.26
N ARG A 114 6.03 -15.15 6.16
CA ARG A 114 6.24 -15.91 4.92
C ARG A 114 4.94 -15.93 4.11
N VAL A 115 5.00 -15.47 2.87
CA VAL A 115 3.89 -15.53 1.91
C VAL A 115 4.35 -16.37 0.74
N ASN A 116 3.62 -17.44 0.45
CA ASN A 116 3.86 -18.24 -0.74
C ASN A 116 3.06 -17.66 -1.90
N VAL A 117 3.76 -17.29 -2.97
CA VAL A 117 3.20 -16.67 -4.17
C VAL A 117 3.30 -17.68 -5.30
N THR A 118 2.16 -18.06 -5.86
CA THR A 118 2.08 -18.98 -6.99
C THR A 118 1.46 -18.30 -8.21
N ASN A 119 2.11 -18.39 -9.36
CA ASN A 119 1.51 -17.99 -10.64
C ASN A 119 0.55 -19.10 -11.12
N THR A 120 -0.75 -18.82 -11.12
CA THR A 120 -1.82 -19.78 -11.45
C THR A 120 -2.49 -19.53 -12.79
N GLY A 121 -2.03 -18.55 -13.58
CA GLY A 121 -2.57 -18.32 -14.92
C GLY A 121 -1.70 -18.94 -16.00
N GLU A 122 -1.92 -18.52 -17.25
CA GLU A 122 -1.44 -19.23 -18.44
C GLU A 122 -0.11 -18.71 -18.98
N ILE A 123 0.36 -17.57 -18.48
CA ILE A 123 1.60 -16.94 -18.92
C ILE A 123 2.54 -16.63 -17.76
N SER A 124 3.84 -16.59 -18.05
CA SER A 124 4.86 -16.11 -17.12
C SER A 124 4.63 -14.63 -16.80
N GLY A 125 4.91 -14.22 -15.57
CA GLY A 125 4.56 -12.88 -15.11
C GLY A 125 5.36 -12.37 -13.95
N ASP A 126 5.38 -11.04 -13.84
CA ASP A 126 5.86 -10.34 -12.65
C ASP A 126 4.69 -9.98 -11.74
N ASP A 127 4.90 -10.01 -10.44
CA ASP A 127 3.98 -9.43 -9.45
C ASP A 127 4.74 -8.61 -8.41
N VAL A 128 4.13 -7.53 -7.96
CA VAL A 128 4.61 -6.74 -6.81
C VAL A 128 3.69 -7.02 -5.63
N VAL A 129 4.19 -7.84 -4.72
CA VAL A 129 3.50 -8.26 -3.50
C VAL A 129 3.60 -7.11 -2.50
N LEU A 130 2.47 -6.50 -2.14
CA LEU A 130 2.39 -5.40 -1.19
C LEU A 130 1.85 -5.88 0.16
N ALA A 131 2.66 -5.79 1.22
CA ALA A 131 2.27 -6.20 2.56
C ALA A 131 1.81 -5.02 3.41
N PHE A 132 0.57 -5.09 3.90
CA PHE A 132 -0.05 -4.04 4.71
C PHE A 132 -0.44 -4.55 6.09
N VAL A 133 -0.43 -3.63 7.05
CA VAL A 133 -1.03 -3.84 8.37
C VAL A 133 -2.18 -2.85 8.58
N ARG A 134 -3.27 -3.34 9.15
CA ARG A 134 -4.46 -2.55 9.48
C ARG A 134 -4.86 -2.78 10.93
N SER A 135 -4.99 -1.72 11.72
CA SER A 135 -5.62 -1.81 13.03
C SER A 135 -7.14 -1.89 12.86
N ARG A 136 -7.80 -2.87 13.52
CA ARG A 136 -9.28 -2.92 13.56
C ARG A 136 -9.88 -1.88 14.51
N ASN A 137 -9.09 -1.38 15.47
CA ASN A 137 -9.50 -0.33 16.38
C ASN A 137 -9.02 1.01 15.79
N ALA A 138 -9.77 1.50 14.80
CA ALA A 138 -9.42 2.69 14.03
C ALA A 138 -9.39 3.97 14.87
N THR A 139 -10.12 4.02 16.00
CA THR A 139 -10.17 5.20 16.86
C THR A 139 -9.95 4.76 18.30
N MET A 140 -8.79 5.11 18.86
CA MET A 140 -8.53 4.96 20.29
C MET A 140 -8.27 6.35 20.87
N ASN A 141 -9.13 6.80 21.80
CA ASN A 141 -9.00 8.07 22.53
C ASN A 141 -8.86 9.32 21.65
N GLY A 142 -9.62 9.43 20.55
CA GLY A 142 -9.59 10.60 19.67
C GLY A 142 -8.43 10.63 18.67
N GLU A 143 -7.65 9.55 18.59
CA GLU A 143 -6.61 9.36 17.59
C GLU A 143 -7.03 8.36 16.53
N ILE A 144 -6.97 8.81 15.28
CA ILE A 144 -7.36 8.04 14.09
C ILE A 144 -6.14 7.26 13.60
N SER A 145 -6.28 5.94 13.57
CA SER A 145 -5.28 5.03 13.02
C SER A 145 -5.41 4.96 11.49
N PRO A 146 -4.32 4.72 10.75
CA PRO A 146 -4.40 4.48 9.31
C PRO A 146 -5.33 3.32 8.97
N ILE A 147 -6.11 3.46 7.90
CA ILE A 147 -6.97 2.41 7.31
C ILE A 147 -6.13 1.17 6.99
N LYS A 148 -4.94 1.39 6.42
CA LYS A 148 -3.88 0.40 6.28
C LYS A 148 -2.53 1.09 6.07
N GLN A 149 -1.47 0.46 6.51
CA GLN A 149 -0.10 0.94 6.36
C GLN A 149 0.75 -0.10 5.64
N LEU A 150 1.44 0.31 4.58
CA LEU A 150 2.40 -0.55 3.89
C LEU A 150 3.59 -0.75 4.82
N PHE A 151 4.00 -1.99 5.04
CA PHE A 151 5.19 -2.32 5.84
C PHE A 151 6.25 -3.10 5.08
N GLY A 152 5.95 -3.57 3.87
CA GLY A 152 6.91 -4.24 3.01
C GLY A 152 6.36 -4.42 1.60
N PHE A 153 7.25 -4.56 0.64
CA PHE A 153 6.91 -4.99 -0.71
C PHE A 153 8.06 -5.78 -1.33
N GLU A 154 7.74 -6.74 -2.18
CA GLU A 154 8.72 -7.49 -2.96
C GLU A 154 8.20 -7.72 -4.37
N ARG A 155 9.07 -7.59 -5.36
CA ARG A 155 8.78 -7.98 -6.74
C ARG A 155 9.24 -9.41 -6.98
N VAL A 156 8.38 -10.22 -7.55
CA VAL A 156 8.68 -11.60 -7.97
C VAL A 156 8.43 -11.76 -9.46
N SER A 157 9.23 -12.62 -10.10
CA SER A 157 9.08 -13.03 -11.49
C SER A 157 8.88 -14.55 -11.50
N LEU A 158 7.74 -15.02 -11.99
CA LEU A 158 7.33 -16.41 -11.89
C LEU A 158 6.87 -16.95 -13.24
N ALA A 159 7.41 -18.11 -13.64
CA ALA A 159 6.86 -18.92 -14.71
C ALA A 159 5.49 -19.51 -14.31
N VAL A 160 4.74 -20.01 -15.29
CA VAL A 160 3.45 -20.68 -15.07
C VAL A 160 3.61 -21.83 -14.06
N ASN A 161 2.72 -21.89 -13.07
CA ASN A 161 2.72 -22.83 -11.95
C ASN A 161 3.95 -22.77 -11.01
N GLN A 162 4.86 -21.80 -11.22
CA GLN A 162 5.98 -21.60 -10.32
C GLN A 162 5.51 -20.94 -9.02
N SER A 163 6.09 -21.39 -7.91
CA SER A 163 5.88 -20.77 -6.59
C SER A 163 7.17 -20.21 -6.02
N LYS A 164 7.07 -19.09 -5.31
CA LYS A 164 8.19 -18.48 -4.57
C LYS A 164 7.72 -18.03 -3.19
N ASP A 165 8.55 -18.29 -2.18
CA ASP A 165 8.35 -17.73 -0.86
C ASP A 165 8.93 -16.31 -0.77
N VAL A 166 8.11 -15.41 -0.27
CA VAL A 166 8.44 -14.00 0.00
C VAL A 166 8.37 -13.78 1.50
N PHE A 167 9.32 -13.01 2.05
CA PHE A 167 9.45 -12.83 3.49
C PHE A 167 9.36 -11.36 3.87
N PHE A 168 8.35 -11.01 4.67
CA PHE A 168 8.14 -9.65 5.15
C PHE A 168 8.46 -9.52 6.63
N PRO A 169 9.53 -8.78 7.02
CA PRO A 169 9.82 -8.56 8.42
C PRO A 169 8.80 -7.60 9.03
N LEU A 170 7.96 -8.10 9.95
CA LEU A 170 7.03 -7.26 10.70
C LEU A 170 7.66 -6.86 12.04
N THR A 171 8.02 -5.60 12.15
CA THR A 171 8.57 -5.02 13.39
C THR A 171 7.49 -4.28 14.17
N VAL A 172 7.73 -4.07 15.47
CA VAL A 172 6.85 -3.25 16.32
C VAL A 172 6.63 -1.86 15.74
N GLN A 173 7.62 -1.29 15.04
CA GLN A 173 7.51 0.04 14.42
C GLN A 173 6.36 0.14 13.42
N HIS A 174 6.04 -0.96 12.74
CA HIS A 174 4.94 -1.02 11.78
C HIS A 174 3.57 -0.98 12.46
N LEU A 175 3.49 -1.32 13.74
CA LEU A 175 2.27 -1.36 14.56
C LEU A 175 2.05 -0.09 15.39
N LEU A 176 3.03 0.83 15.41
CA LEU A 176 2.96 2.05 16.20
C LEU A 176 1.94 3.03 15.60
N THR A 177 1.16 3.65 16.48
CA THR A 177 0.35 4.83 16.19
C THR A 177 1.07 6.09 16.66
N ILE A 178 0.81 7.21 15.99
CA ILE A 178 1.39 8.52 16.35
C ILE A 178 0.30 9.38 16.98
N ALA A 179 0.55 9.84 18.20
CA ALA A 179 -0.33 10.75 18.92
C ALA A 179 -0.18 12.19 18.41
N ARG A 180 -1.13 13.06 18.79
CA ARG A 180 -1.14 14.47 18.35
C ARG A 180 0.10 15.26 18.80
N ASP A 181 0.70 14.88 19.91
CA ASP A 181 1.95 15.45 20.44
C ASP A 181 3.21 14.87 19.76
N GLY A 182 3.05 13.99 18.77
CA GLY A 182 4.13 13.32 18.04
C GLY A 182 4.71 12.11 18.77
N THR A 183 4.18 11.71 19.93
CA THR A 183 4.63 10.52 20.64
C THR A 183 4.17 9.25 19.94
N LYS A 184 4.99 8.21 19.98
CA LYS A 184 4.70 6.92 19.35
C LYS A 184 4.12 5.97 20.38
N TRP A 185 3.08 5.24 20.03
CA TRP A 185 2.39 4.33 20.94
C TRP A 185 2.19 2.97 20.30
N LEU A 186 2.47 1.90 21.05
CA LEU A 186 2.01 0.57 20.75
C LEU A 186 0.70 0.36 21.50
N ARG A 187 -0.36 -0.06 20.79
CA ARG A 187 -1.68 -0.20 21.37
C ARG A 187 -2.11 -1.67 21.43
N PRO A 188 -2.80 -2.09 22.49
CA PRO A 188 -3.48 -3.37 22.50
C PRO A 188 -4.62 -3.35 21.47
N GLY A 189 -4.89 -4.48 20.83
CA GLY A 189 -5.91 -4.58 19.80
C GLY A 189 -5.64 -5.67 18.77
N SER A 190 -6.51 -5.72 17.77
CA SER A 190 -6.37 -6.64 16.64
C SER A 190 -5.79 -5.92 15.42
N TYR A 191 -4.73 -6.50 14.84
CA TYR A 191 -4.03 -6.00 13.68
C TYR A 191 -4.11 -7.02 12.55
N ASP A 192 -4.81 -6.68 11.48
CA ASP A 192 -4.89 -7.49 10.28
C ASP A 192 -3.63 -7.31 9.44
N ILE A 193 -3.07 -8.43 8.97
CA ILE A 193 -2.02 -8.48 7.96
C ILE A 193 -2.68 -8.79 6.63
N LEU A 194 -2.41 -7.95 5.64
CA LEU A 194 -3.01 -8.01 4.31
C LEU A 194 -1.92 -8.12 3.25
N ILE A 195 -2.17 -8.88 2.19
CA ILE A 195 -1.38 -8.86 0.96
C ILE A 195 -2.26 -8.28 -0.15
N GLY A 196 -1.88 -7.11 -0.66
CA GLY A 196 -2.75 -6.29 -1.50
C GLY A 196 -4.01 -5.86 -0.74
N GLU A 197 -5.14 -6.52 -1.02
CA GLU A 197 -6.42 -6.36 -0.31
C GLU A 197 -6.86 -7.64 0.42
N GLN A 198 -6.14 -8.75 0.24
CA GLN A 198 -6.52 -10.05 0.79
C GLN A 198 -6.05 -10.16 2.23
N HIS A 199 -6.96 -10.56 3.13
CA HIS A 199 -6.64 -10.84 4.53
C HIS A 199 -5.85 -12.15 4.64
N MET A 200 -4.69 -12.10 5.32
CA MET A 200 -3.84 -13.27 5.57
C MET A 200 -3.95 -13.75 7.01
N HIS A 201 -3.86 -12.82 7.97
CA HIS A 201 -3.74 -13.16 9.38
C HIS A 201 -4.18 -12.00 10.29
N THR A 202 -4.53 -12.30 11.53
CA THR A 202 -4.86 -11.30 12.56
C THR A 202 -3.97 -11.48 13.79
N LEU A 203 -3.10 -10.50 14.03
CA LEU A 203 -2.31 -10.41 15.26
C LEU A 203 -3.15 -9.80 16.37
N LYS A 204 -3.09 -10.38 17.57
CA LYS A 204 -3.72 -9.81 18.77
C LYS A 204 -2.65 -9.36 19.75
N LEU A 205 -2.67 -8.08 20.10
CA LEU A 205 -1.86 -7.49 21.15
C LEU A 205 -2.73 -7.29 22.40
N TYR A 206 -2.27 -7.81 23.52
CA TYR A 206 -2.94 -7.72 24.82
C TYR A 206 -2.17 -6.78 25.75
N GLY A 207 -2.82 -6.33 26.83
CA GLY A 207 -2.23 -5.46 27.85
C GLY A 207 -2.65 -4.00 27.71
N GLN A 208 -1.83 -3.09 28.23
CA GLN A 208 -2.07 -1.64 28.18
C GLN A 208 -1.29 -0.98 27.03
N SER A 209 -1.72 0.21 26.63
CA SER A 209 -0.98 1.02 25.65
C SER A 209 0.40 1.38 26.22
N ILE A 210 1.44 1.16 25.41
CA ILE A 210 2.83 1.45 25.79
C ILE A 210 3.34 2.58 24.93
N GLN A 211 3.83 3.65 25.56
CA GLN A 211 4.55 4.70 24.84
C GLN A 211 5.89 4.15 24.37
N TRP A 212 6.12 4.16 23.08
CA TRP A 212 7.34 3.68 22.48
C TRP A 212 8.42 4.77 22.52
N ALA A 213 9.25 4.72 23.56
CA ALA A 213 10.43 5.58 23.66
C ALA A 213 11.52 5.07 22.71
N SER A 214 11.65 5.66 21.52
CA SER A 214 12.92 5.52 20.79
C SER A 214 13.96 6.35 21.52
N LYS A 215 15.09 5.77 21.94
CA LYS A 215 16.27 6.57 22.28
C LYS A 215 16.57 7.44 21.06
N ARG A 216 16.24 8.74 21.12
CA ARG A 216 16.67 9.70 20.10
C ARG A 216 18.18 9.78 20.23
N HIS A 217 18.91 9.22 19.27
CA HIS A 217 20.25 9.71 18.98
C HIS A 217 20.05 11.08 18.33
N VAL A 218 19.92 12.12 19.17
CA VAL A 218 20.07 13.49 18.73
C VAL A 218 21.56 13.64 18.45
N PHE A 219 21.94 13.69 17.17
CA PHE A 219 23.23 14.24 16.81
C PHE A 219 23.16 15.74 17.08
N SER A 220 23.63 16.18 18.25
CA SER A 220 23.92 17.60 18.46
C SER A 220 25.23 17.89 17.75
N SER A 221 25.16 18.60 16.63
CA SER A 221 26.32 19.31 16.11
C SER A 221 26.64 20.44 17.09
N ASN A 222 27.61 20.21 17.97
CA ASN A 222 28.30 21.29 18.64
C ASN A 222 29.20 21.96 17.61
N GLU A 223 28.67 22.93 16.87
CA GLU A 223 29.49 23.97 16.26
C GLU A 223 29.22 25.25 17.03
N ASN A 224 30.06 25.48 18.05
CA ASN A 224 30.31 26.81 18.59
C ASN A 224 31.12 27.57 17.54
N ILE A 225 30.59 28.71 17.08
CA ILE A 225 31.37 29.86 16.60
C ILE A 225 31.39 30.86 17.74
#